data_AF-A0A6L5EXL4-F1
#
_entry.id   AF-A0A6L5EXL4-F1
#
_cell.length_a   1.000
_cell.length_b   1.000
_cell.length_c   1.000
_cell.angle_alpha   90.00
_cell.angle_beta   90.00
_cell.angle_gamma   90.00
#
_symmetry.space_group_name_H-M   'P 1'
#
loop_
_entity.id
_entity.type
_entity.pdbx_description
1 polymer ?
#
loop_
_entity_poly.entity_id
_entity_poly.type
_entity_poly.pdbx_seq_one_letter_code
_entity_poly.pdbx_strand_id
1 'polypeptide(L)' 'MAWARHSGPDEEHGWSAEARAAERERREVQAGKAAITVASHSADASECRELLDMLGLEPPLARR' A
#
# COMPACT_ATOMS: atom_id res chain seq x y z
N MET A 1 21.11 -12.68 -32.74
CA MET A 1 20.74 -12.82 -31.31
C MET A 1 21.48 -11.76 -30.50
N ALA A 2 21.04 -10.50 -30.59
CA ALA A 2 21.74 -9.36 -29.97
C ALA A 2 21.62 -9.39 -28.44
N TRP A 3 22.73 -9.06 -27.78
CA TRP A 3 23.04 -9.33 -26.39
C TRP A 3 22.19 -8.53 -25.40
N ALA A 4 21.91 -9.15 -24.25
CA ALA A 4 21.29 -8.50 -23.11
C ALA A 4 22.14 -7.30 -22.67
N ARG A 5 21.50 -6.14 -22.53
CA ARG A 5 22.14 -4.97 -21.93
C ARG A 5 22.21 -5.22 -20.43
N HIS A 6 23.41 -5.42 -19.92
CA HIS A 6 23.66 -5.43 -18.49
C HIS A 6 23.53 -4.00 -17.99
N SER A 7 22.35 -3.67 -17.47
CA SER A 7 22.14 -2.52 -16.61
C SER A 7 23.03 -2.72 -15.37
N GLY A 8 23.80 -1.71 -15.00
CA GLY A 8 24.64 -1.80 -13.80
C GLY A 8 23.78 -2.02 -12.55
N PRO A 9 24.32 -2.62 -11.48
CA PRO A 9 23.56 -2.85 -10.25
C PRO A 9 22.91 -1.56 -9.72
N ASP A 10 23.53 -0.39 -9.89
CA ASP A 10 22.97 0.89 -9.44
C ASP A 10 21.69 1.31 -10.20
N GLU A 11 21.58 0.98 -11.49
CA GLU A 11 20.39 1.31 -12.31
C GLU A 11 19.21 0.37 -11.98
N GLU A 12 19.47 -0.91 -11.70
CA GLU A 12 18.42 -1.85 -11.28
C GLU A 12 17.84 -1.51 -9.89
N HIS A 13 18.66 -1.02 -8.96
CA HIS A 13 18.20 -0.61 -7.64
C HIS A 13 17.37 0.69 -7.69
N GLY A 14 17.71 1.64 -8.56
CA GLY A 14 16.93 2.86 -8.79
C GLY A 14 15.55 2.60 -9.40
N TRP A 15 15.50 1.82 -10.48
CA TRP A 15 14.22 1.46 -11.13
C TRP A 15 13.31 0.66 -10.19
N SER A 16 13.88 -0.29 -9.43
CA SER A 16 13.10 -1.05 -8.44
C SER A 16 12.67 -0.20 -7.24
N ALA A 17 13.42 0.84 -6.87
CA ALA A 17 13.01 1.80 -5.84
C ALA A 17 11.83 2.67 -6.29
N GLU A 18 11.88 3.21 -7.50
CA GLU A 18 10.77 3.98 -8.08
C GLU A 18 9.51 3.12 -8.25
N ALA A 19 9.65 1.89 -8.76
CA ALA A 19 8.55 0.94 -8.86
C ALA A 19 7.93 0.60 -7.49
N ARG A 20 8.75 0.42 -6.46
CA ARG A 20 8.28 0.19 -5.08
C ARG A 20 7.58 1.42 -4.49
N ALA A 21 8.03 2.63 -4.81
CA ALA A 21 7.40 3.87 -4.37
C ALA A 21 6.02 4.05 -5.01
N ALA A 22 5.91 3.87 -6.32
CA ALA A 22 4.64 3.92 -7.05
C ALA A 22 3.66 2.85 -6.53
N GLU A 23 4.13 1.62 -6.28
CA GLU A 23 3.30 0.57 -5.72
C GLU A 23 2.84 0.89 -4.29
N ARG A 24 3.70 1.51 -3.47
CA ARG A 24 3.33 1.97 -2.12
C ARG A 24 2.22 3.01 -2.17
N GLU A 25 2.33 4.00 -3.05
CA GLU A 25 1.30 5.03 -3.23
C GLU A 25 -0.04 4.40 -3.62
N ARG A 26 -0.04 3.48 -4.60
CA ARG A 26 -1.24 2.76 -5.02
C ARG A 26 -1.85 1.92 -3.90
N ARG A 27 -1.01 1.31 -3.05
CA ARG A 27 -1.47 0.57 -1.87
C ARG A 27 -2.07 1.51 -0.82
N GLU A 28 -1.48 2.67 -0.57
CA GLU A 28 -2.03 3.66 0.37
C GLU A 28 -3.41 4.16 -0.09
N VAL A 29 -3.56 4.45 -1.38
CA VAL A 29 -4.86 4.86 -1.95
C VAL A 29 -5.90 3.74 -1.80
N GLN A 30 -5.53 2.49 -2.06
CA GLN A 30 -6.43 1.34 -1.91
C GLN A 30 -6.76 1.07 -0.44
N ALA A 31 -5.80 1.20 0.47
CA ALA A 31 -6.00 1.05 1.91
C ALA A 31 -6.99 2.10 2.44
N GLY A 32 -6.88 3.35 2.01
CA GLY A 32 -7.84 4.40 2.36
C GLY A 32 -9.27 4.08 1.88
N LYS A 33 -9.42 3.59 0.65
CA LYS A 33 -10.72 3.16 0.12
C LYS A 33 -11.30 1.98 0.91
N ALA A 34 -10.47 0.97 1.19
CA ALA A 34 -10.88 -0.19 1.97
C ALA A 34 -11.33 0.21 3.38
N ALA A 35 -10.63 1.13 4.04
CA ALA A 35 -11.03 1.62 5.36
C ALA A 35 -12.40 2.33 5.34
N ILE A 36 -12.68 3.14 4.31
CA ILE A 36 -14.00 3.78 4.13
C ILE A 36 -15.09 2.72 3.91
N THR A 37 -14.81 1.69 3.11
CA THR A 37 -15.74 0.58 2.88
C THR A 37 -16.04 -0.15 4.19
N VAL A 38 -15.02 -0.53 4.97
CA VAL A 38 -15.21 -1.18 6.27
C VAL A 38 -16.06 -0.31 7.19
N ALA A 39 -15.74 0.98 7.30
CA ALA A 39 -16.51 1.91 8.14
C ALA A 39 -17.98 2.04 7.70
N SER A 40 -18.26 1.94 6.39
CA SER A 40 -19.62 2.03 5.85
C SER A 40 -20.45 0.76 6.07
N HIS A 41 -19.79 -0.38 6.28
CA HIS A 41 -20.42 -1.70 6.42
C HIS A 41 -20.38 -2.27 7.84
N SER A 42 -19.68 -1.62 8.77
CA SER A 42 -19.64 -2.04 10.17
C SER A 42 -20.89 -1.56 10.91
N ALA A 43 -21.38 -2.37 11.85
CA ALA A 43 -22.52 -2.06 12.69
C ALA A 43 -22.18 -1.06 13.80
N ASP A 44 -20.93 -1.07 14.29
CA ASP A 44 -20.44 -0.13 15.29
C ASP A 44 -18.94 0.18 15.17
N ALA A 45 -18.46 1.09 16.02
CA ALA A 45 -17.07 1.56 16.00
C ALA A 45 -16.06 0.50 16.51
N SER A 46 -16.49 -0.43 17.36
CA SER A 46 -15.64 -1.50 17.89
C SER A 46 -15.40 -2.55 16.81
N GLU A 47 -16.48 -2.99 16.15
CA GLU A 47 -16.42 -3.93 15.02
C GLU A 47 -15.59 -3.35 13.87
N CYS A 48 -15.81 -2.07 13.53
CA CYS A 48 -15.03 -1.38 12.51
C CYS A 48 -13.53 -1.43 12.84
N ARG A 49 -13.17 -1.19 14.10
CA ARG A 49 -11.77 -1.23 14.53
C ARG A 49 -11.18 -2.65 14.44
N GLU A 50 -11.89 -3.66 14.90
CA GLU A 50 -11.44 -5.06 14.79
C GLU A 50 -11.23 -5.47 13.33
N LEU A 51 -12.14 -5.09 12.43
CA LEU A 51 -12.04 -5.37 11.00
C LEU A 51 -10.84 -4.65 10.36
N LEU A 52 -10.61 -3.39 10.71
CA LEU A 52 -9.45 -2.63 10.24
C LEU A 52 -8.13 -3.27 10.72
N ASP A 53 -8.06 -3.66 11.98
CA ASP A 53 -6.89 -4.31 12.57
C ASP A 53 -6.60 -5.66 11.89
N MET A 54 -7.63 -6.49 11.63
CA MET A 54 -7.48 -7.77 10.91
C MET A 54 -6.99 -7.60 9.47
N LEU A 55 -7.38 -6.53 8.81
CA LEU A 55 -6.96 -6.23 7.44
C LEU A 55 -5.61 -5.49 7.38
N GLY A 56 -5.02 -5.15 8.54
CA GLY A 56 -3.80 -4.33 8.62
C GLY A 56 -4.00 -2.92 8.04
N LEU A 57 -5.23 -2.40 8.10
CA LEU A 57 -5.59 -1.08 7.60
C LEU A 57 -5.53 -0.09 8.75
N GLU A 58 -4.42 0.65 8.85
CA GLU A 58 -4.32 1.72 9.83
C GLU A 58 -5.24 2.88 9.43
N PRO A 59 -6.12 3.36 10.32
CA PRO A 59 -6.85 4.59 10.06
C PRO A 59 -5.83 5.73 9.90
N PRO A 60 -6.04 6.65 8.94
CA PRO A 60 -5.07 7.70 8.62
C PRO A 60 -4.73 8.66 9.79
N LEU A 61 -5.45 8.56 10.91
CA LEU A 61 -5.19 9.26 12.18
C LEU A 61 -3.93 8.74 12.92
N ALA A 62 -3.35 7.61 12.51
CA ALA A 62 -2.12 7.07 13.09
C ALA A 62 -0.81 7.61 12.47
N ARG A 63 -0.88 8.57 11.53
CA ARG A 63 0.30 9.35 11.10
C ARG A 63 0.48 10.55 12.02
N ARG A 64 1.21 10.37 13.13
CA ARG A 64 1.66 11.45 14.02
C ARG A 64 3.17 11.65 13.92
#